data_AF-A0A8T4PHG8-F1
#
_entry.id   AF-A0A8T4PHG8-F1
#
_cell.length_a   1.000
_cell.length_b   1.000
_cell.length_c   1.000
_cell.angle_alpha   90.00
_cell.angle_beta   90.00
_cell.angle_gamma   90.00
#
_symmetry.space_group_name_H-M   'P 1'
#
loop_
_entity.id
_entity.type
_entity.pdbx_description
1 polymer ?
#
loop_
_entity_poly.entity_id
_entity_poly.type
_entity_poly.pdbx_seq_one_letter_code
_entity_poly.pdbx_strand_id
1 'polypeptide(L)' 'MAFDKNLDRELFSETASFETTRIKVGVYSYNDGEKKLQISRENMSQDGQWSFAKLGRMFKDEAEAVMPMIEKALKHM' A
#
# COMPACT_ATOMS: atom_id res chain seq x y z
N MET A 1 -5.60 5.97 -21.30
CA MET A 1 -6.83 6.06 -20.48
C MET A 1 -6.46 6.70 -19.16
N ALA A 2 -7.19 7.72 -18.72
CA ALA A 2 -6.93 8.37 -17.43
C ALA A 2 -7.36 7.44 -16.29
N PHE A 3 -6.68 7.52 -15.14
CA PHE A 3 -7.05 6.78 -13.94
C PHE A 3 -8.44 7.24 -13.48
N ASP A 4 -9.39 6.31 -13.40
CA ASP A 4 -10.75 6.57 -12.89
C ASP A 4 -10.92 5.89 -11.54
N LYS A 5 -11.09 6.69 -10.49
CA LYS A 5 -11.24 6.20 -9.11
C LYS A 5 -12.48 5.31 -8.93
N ASN A 6 -13.51 5.46 -9.76
CA ASN A 6 -14.72 4.61 -9.67
C ASN A 6 -14.47 3.18 -10.14
N LEU A 7 -13.46 2.99 -11.00
CA LEU A 7 -13.08 1.68 -11.50
C LEU A 7 -12.10 0.96 -10.56
N ASP A 8 -11.41 1.69 -9.67
CA ASP A 8 -10.47 1.10 -8.70
C ASP A 8 -11.22 0.65 -7.43
N ARG A 9 -11.56 -0.64 -7.39
CA ARG A 9 -12.23 -1.26 -6.23
C ARG A 9 -11.20 -1.64 -5.17
N GLU A 10 -11.35 -1.09 -3.98
CA GLU A 10 -10.65 -1.55 -2.78
C GLU A 10 -11.36 -2.80 -2.23
N LEU A 11 -10.71 -3.95 -2.35
CA LEU A 11 -11.27 -5.24 -1.93
C LEU A 11 -10.92 -5.59 -0.48
N PHE A 12 -9.77 -5.09 -0.01
CA PHE A 12 -9.29 -5.28 1.34
C PHE A 12 -8.35 -4.12 1.69
N SER A 13 -8.36 -3.67 2.92
CA SER A 13 -7.26 -2.87 3.45
C SER A 13 -7.15 -2.93 4.97
N GLU A 14 -5.91 -2.81 5.44
CA GLU A 14 -5.58 -2.59 6.84
C GLU A 14 -4.63 -1.42 6.95
N THR A 15 -4.72 -0.69 8.07
CA THR A 15 -3.90 0.49 8.34
C THR A 15 -3.23 0.36 9.70
N ALA A 16 -1.90 0.32 9.70
CA ALA A 16 -1.10 0.48 10.89
C ALA A 16 -0.89 1.99 11.15
N SER A 17 -1.38 2.47 12.30
CA SER A 17 -1.25 3.87 12.69
C SER A 17 -0.13 4.06 13.72
N PHE A 18 0.69 5.07 13.49
CA PHE A 18 1.75 5.53 14.39
C PHE A 18 1.50 7.01 14.71
N GLU A 19 2.35 7.63 15.53
CA GLU A 19 2.17 9.01 16.00
C GLU A 19 2.06 10.02 14.84
N THR A 20 2.99 9.97 13.88
CA THR A 20 3.07 10.93 12.76
C THR A 20 2.99 10.26 11.39
N THR A 21 2.82 8.94 11.34
CA THR A 21 2.76 8.18 10.09
C THR A 21 1.65 7.15 10.13
N ARG A 22 1.05 6.85 8.98
CA ARG A 22 0.14 5.73 8.79
C ARG A 22 0.64 4.90 7.62
N ILE A 23 0.63 3.58 7.76
CA ILE A 23 0.94 2.65 6.69
C ILE A 23 -0.33 1.88 6.36
N LYS A 24 -0.77 1.95 5.10
CA LYS A 24 -1.91 1.21 4.59
C LYS A 24 -1.43 0.12 3.65
N VAL A 25 -1.89 -1.11 3.90
CA VAL A 25 -1.71 -2.27 3.01
C VAL A 25 -3.10 -2.65 2.50
N GLY A 26 -3.29 -2.65 1.19
CA GLY A 26 -4.59 -2.96 0.61
C GLY A 26 -4.51 -3.73 -0.70
N VAL A 27 -5.61 -4.38 -1.06
CA VAL A 27 -5.79 -5.10 -2.33
C VAL A 27 -6.78 -4.32 -3.18
N TYR A 28 -6.33 -3.95 -4.38
CA TYR A 28 -7.08 -3.12 -5.32
C TYR A 28 -7.27 -3.85 -6.64
N SER A 29 -8.45 -3.74 -7.24
CA SER A 29 -8.75 -4.25 -8.58
C SER A 29 -9.34 -3.12 -9.42
N TYR A 30 -8.65 -2.78 -10.51
CA TYR A 30 -9.10 -1.75 -11.43
C TYR A 30 -9.95 -2.37 -12.54
N ASN A 31 -11.20 -1.94 -12.68
CA ASN A 31 -12.14 -2.39 -13.69
C ASN A 31 -12.33 -3.92 -13.72
N ASP A 32 -12.48 -4.54 -12.54
CA ASP A 32 -12.52 -6.00 -12.36
C ASP A 32 -11.31 -6.75 -12.94
N GLY A 33 -10.23 -6.02 -13.22
CA GLY A 33 -8.96 -6.56 -13.64
C GLY A 33 -8.19 -7.21 -12.50
N GLU A 34 -6.96 -7.59 -12.80
CA GLU A 34 -6.12 -8.34 -11.88
C GLU A 34 -5.90 -7.59 -10.56
N LYS A 35 -6.06 -8.34 -9.45
CA LYS A 35 -5.93 -7.82 -8.09
C LYS A 35 -4.45 -7.54 -7.80
N LYS A 36 -4.18 -6.36 -7.26
CA LYS A 36 -2.82 -5.93 -6.92
C LYS A 36 -2.76 -5.53 -5.45
N LEU A 37 -1.70 -5.95 -4.78
CA LEU A 37 -1.32 -5.41 -3.48
C LEU A 37 -0.82 -3.98 -3.70
N GLN A 38 -1.23 -3.05 -2.85
CA GLN A 38 -0.66 -1.71 -2.78
C GLN A 38 -0.30 -1.40 -1.33
N ILE A 39 0.90 -0.86 -1.16
CA ILE A 39 1.37 -0.33 0.12
C ILE A 39 1.54 1.18 -0.05
N SER A 40 0.97 1.94 0.88
CA SER A 40 1.07 3.39 0.91
C SER A 40 1.36 3.89 2.32
N ARG A 41 1.95 5.08 2.39
CA ARG A 41 2.22 5.81 3.61
C ARG A 41 1.49 7.15 3.59
N GLU A 42 0.95 7.55 4.72
CA GLU A 42 0.54 8.92 4.96
C GLU A 42 1.45 9.51 6.04
N ASN A 43 2.04 10.68 5.79
CA ASN A 43 2.86 11.41 6.76
C ASN A 43 2.14 12.67 7.23
N MET A 44 2.11 12.90 8.53
CA MET A 44 1.60 14.13 9.12
C MET A 44 2.69 15.21 9.07
N SER A 45 2.34 16.35 8.50
CA SER A 45 3.16 17.56 8.57
C SER A 45 3.11 18.20 9.96
N GLN A 46 3.99 19.16 10.23
CA GLN A 46 3.98 19.95 11.47
C GLN A 46 2.66 20.72 11.64
N ASP A 47 2.01 21.09 10.53
CA ASP A 47 0.71 21.76 10.50
C ASP A 47 -0.47 20.78 10.65
N GLY A 48 -0.20 19.50 10.89
CA GLY A 48 -1.20 18.45 11.11
C GLY A 48 -1.87 17.92 9.84
N GLN A 49 -1.40 18.30 8.65
CA GLN A 49 -1.93 17.81 7.38
C GLN A 49 -1.30 16.48 6.98
N TRP A 50 -2.11 15.53 6.51
CA TRP A 50 -1.65 14.23 6.01
C TRP A 50 -1.30 14.31 4.53
N SER A 51 -0.11 13.80 4.18
CA SER A 51 0.38 13.71 2.80
C SER A 51 0.56 12.26 2.40
N PHE A 52 -0.04 11.88 1.26
CA PHE A 52 0.03 10.52 0.73
C PHE A 52 1.31 10.27 -0.06
N ALA A 53 1.95 9.13 0.18
CA ALA A 53 3.06 8.60 -0.59
C ALA A 53 2.82 7.12 -0.91
N LYS A 54 2.95 6.74 -2.18
CA LYS A 54 2.89 5.33 -2.59
C LYS A 54 4.25 4.67 -2.30
N LEU A 55 4.25 3.54 -1.59
CA LEU A 55 5.46 2.79 -1.28
C LEU A 55 5.69 1.64 -2.27
N GLY A 56 4.62 1.02 -2.78
CA GLY A 56 4.73 -0.04 -3.76
C GLY A 56 3.37 -0.52 -4.28
N ARG A 57 3.38 -1.14 -5.45
CA ARG A 57 2.24 -1.85 -6.02
C ARG A 57 2.75 -3.11 -6.72
N MET A 58 2.14 -4.25 -6.42
CA MET A 58 2.66 -5.55 -6.78
C MET A 58 1.52 -6.48 -7.22
N PHE A 59 1.81 -7.37 -8.14
CA PHE A 59 0.99 -8.56 -8.37
C PHE A 59 1.17 -9.56 -7.22
N LYS A 60 0.32 -10.60 -7.19
CA LYS A 60 0.31 -11.58 -6.11
C LYS A 60 1.64 -12.34 -6.02
N ASP A 61 2.14 -12.81 -7.15
CA ASP A 61 3.40 -13.55 -7.27
C ASP A 61 4.61 -12.70 -6.84
N GLU A 62 4.65 -11.43 -7.26
CA GLU A 62 5.69 -10.49 -6.83
C GLU A 62 5.64 -10.28 -5.31
N ALA A 63 4.45 -10.12 -4.72
CA ALA A 63 4.28 -9.94 -3.28
C ALA A 63 4.71 -11.18 -2.49
N GLU A 64 4.32 -12.38 -2.96
CA GLU A 64 4.71 -13.66 -2.35
C GLU A 64 6.24 -13.87 -2.42
N ALA A 65 6.88 -13.49 -3.52
CA ALA A 65 8.33 -13.59 -3.69
C ALA A 65 9.11 -12.63 -2.78
N VAL A 66 8.58 -11.42 -2.55
CA VAL A 66 9.26 -10.38 -1.75
C VAL A 66 8.99 -10.53 -0.25
N MET A 67 7.86 -11.09 0.17
CA MET A 67 7.53 -11.31 1.59
C MET A 67 8.67 -11.96 2.41
N PRO A 68 9.27 -13.09 2.00
CA PRO A 68 10.38 -13.69 2.75
C PRO A 68 11.65 -12.83 2.72
N MET A 69 11.82 -11.95 1.73
CA MET A 69 12.95 -11.01 1.69
C MET A 69 12.76 -9.90 2.72
N ILE A 70 11.54 -9.40 2.89
CA ILE A 70 11.18 -8.42 3.93
C ILE A 70 11.47 -9.03 5.30
N GLU A 71 11.00 -10.25 5.57
CA GLU A 71 11.26 -10.94 6.85
C GLU A 71 12.76 -11.11 7.14
N LYS A 72 13.56 -11.41 6.11
CA LYS A 72 15.02 -11.50 6.25
C LYS A 72 15.64 -10.12 6.54
N ALA A 73 15.21 -9.08 5.83
CA ALA A 73 15.71 -7.72 6.03
C ALA A 73 15.44 -7.22 7.46
N LEU A 74 14.27 -7.53 8.01
CA LEU A 74 13.91 -7.17 9.39
C LEU A 74 14.88 -7.74 10.44
N LYS A 75 15.56 -8.85 10.18
CA LYS A 75 16.56 -9.44 11.11
C LYS A 75 17.88 -8.66 11.15
N HIS A 76 18.07 -7.73 10.23
CA HIS A 76 19.25 -6.87 10.15
C HIS A 76 18.97 -5.42 10.60
N MET A 77 17.72 -5.12 10.99
CA MET A 77 17.30 -3.84 11.56
C MET A 77 17.29 -3.92 13.08
#